data_AF-A0A2E3D0I6-F1
#
_entry.id   AF-A0A2E3D0I6-F1
#
_cell.length_a   1.000
_cell.length_b   1.000
_cell.length_c   1.000
_cell.angle_alpha   90.00
_cell.angle_beta   90.00
_cell.angle_gamma   90.00
#
_symmetry.space_group_name_H-M   'P 1'
#
loop_
_entity.id
_entity.type
_entity.pdbx_description
1 polymer ?
#
loop_
_entity_poly.entity_id
_entity_poly.type
_entity_poly.pdbx_seq_one_letter_code
_entity_poly.pdbx_strand_id
1 'polypeptide(L)'
;MSELDIDKVTNGSGVENQIEFSCTNCKTTIAASRIKQGELMQCPKCGTECKIPIAVSFNNIGDSKKRNKVGLSGEGLEKNQSKVRLQADKDQYKPNSARSIKKTVGIAFMWLILAVVLVGSGYLAYREGVLNTVLQMFTPDPPKQELVFAQLDIGQTHVTNGLVLQDLVERNQALLTKLTNDIDAHQSLKSEIELLSDGVQFQKQIVNEEMERTSEILFQLVKYSEHWPDHVSEIFDEKINIARRSGTKDQAQILTQMKLIVNYSPLDKTESIEFIKSELNSKIGLQWSENEE
;
A
#
# COMPACT_ATOMS: atom_id res chain seq x y z
N MET A 1 -70.92 24.00 -6.18
CA MET A 1 -71.05 22.55 -6.39
C MET A 1 -69.84 22.16 -7.22
N SER A 2 -68.68 21.97 -6.58
CA SER A 2 -68.21 20.74 -5.93
C SER A 2 -67.74 19.71 -6.95
N GLU A 3 -66.49 19.86 -7.38
CA GLU A 3 -65.62 18.80 -7.88
C GLU A 3 -64.24 19.42 -8.13
N LEU A 4 -63.30 19.21 -7.22
CA LEU A 4 -61.89 19.21 -7.56
C LEU A 4 -61.22 18.06 -6.82
N ASP A 5 -60.62 17.23 -7.66
CA ASP A 5 -60.22 15.88 -7.44
C ASP A 5 -59.04 15.70 -6.48
N ILE A 6 -59.11 14.53 -5.88
CA ILE A 6 -58.19 13.88 -4.96
C ILE A 6 -56.79 13.81 -5.57
N ASP A 7 -55.82 14.40 -4.85
CA ASP A 7 -54.40 14.23 -5.11
C ASP A 7 -54.01 12.76 -5.10
N LYS A 8 -53.44 12.37 -6.23
CA LYS A 8 -53.08 11.01 -6.60
C LYS A 8 -51.88 10.56 -5.77
N VAL A 9 -52.17 9.77 -4.75
CA VAL A 9 -51.22 9.00 -3.94
C VAL A 9 -50.32 8.15 -4.86
N THR A 10 -49.09 8.60 -5.11
CA THR A 10 -48.03 7.79 -5.70
C THR A 10 -47.38 6.94 -4.61
N ASN A 11 -48.07 5.86 -4.22
CA ASN A 11 -47.48 4.74 -3.49
C ASN A 11 -46.70 3.86 -4.47
N GLY A 12 -45.49 4.31 -4.84
CA GLY A 12 -44.51 3.53 -5.59
C GLY A 12 -43.25 3.36 -4.75
N SER A 13 -43.02 2.14 -4.26
CA SER A 13 -41.83 1.57 -3.60
C SER A 13 -40.54 2.43 -3.55
N GLY A 14 -40.52 3.50 -2.77
CA GLY A 14 -39.35 4.34 -2.49
C GLY A 14 -38.66 4.02 -1.17
N VAL A 15 -38.82 2.79 -0.65
CA VAL A 15 -38.40 2.40 0.72
C VAL A 15 -36.92 2.02 0.78
N GLU A 16 -36.24 1.79 -0.34
CA GLU A 16 -34.91 1.15 -0.35
C GLU A 16 -33.70 2.08 -0.12
N ASN A 17 -33.90 3.38 0.16
CA ASN A 17 -32.79 4.34 0.26
C ASN A 17 -32.73 5.12 1.59
N GLN A 18 -33.13 4.51 2.69
CA GLN A 18 -32.92 5.08 4.03
C GLN A 18 -31.81 4.36 4.78
N ILE A 19 -31.03 5.12 5.54
CA ILE A 19 -30.00 4.64 6.46
C ILE A 19 -30.49 4.91 7.86
N GLU A 20 -30.60 3.86 8.67
CA GLU A 20 -30.95 3.98 10.08
C GLU A 20 -29.69 4.03 10.92
N PHE A 21 -29.63 4.98 11.86
CA PHE A 21 -28.53 5.09 12.83
C PHE A 21 -29.03 5.73 14.14
N SER A 22 -28.29 5.55 15.23
CA SER A 22 -28.69 6.04 16.55
C SER A 22 -28.03 7.38 16.90
N CYS A 23 -28.82 8.32 17.44
CA CYS A 23 -28.30 9.58 17.98
C CYS A 23 -27.28 9.30 19.11
N THR A 24 -26.13 9.97 19.09
CA THR A 24 -25.08 9.80 20.08
C THR A 24 -25.51 10.22 21.49
N ASN A 25 -26.34 11.26 21.58
CA ASN A 25 -26.83 11.84 22.83
C ASN A 25 -28.04 11.07 23.40
N CYS A 26 -29.19 11.08 22.72
CA CYS A 26 -30.43 10.50 23.26
C CYS A 26 -30.72 9.05 22.84
N LYS A 27 -29.81 8.40 22.10
CA LYS A 27 -29.91 7.01 21.61
C LYS A 27 -31.14 6.69 20.75
N THR A 28 -31.88 7.70 20.31
CA THR A 28 -33.02 7.49 19.41
C THR A 28 -32.55 7.13 18.02
N THR A 29 -33.16 6.10 17.42
CA THR A 29 -32.96 5.72 16.02
C THR A 29 -33.54 6.78 15.09
N ILE A 30 -32.74 7.22 14.14
CA ILE A 30 -33.06 8.22 13.13
C ILE A 30 -32.87 7.57 11.76
N ALA A 31 -33.82 7.77 10.85
CA ALA A 31 -33.69 7.39 9.45
C ALA A 31 -33.31 8.63 8.62
N ALA A 32 -32.27 8.52 7.81
CA ALA A 32 -31.84 9.57 6.88
C ALA A 32 -31.79 9.04 5.45
N SER A 33 -32.04 9.92 4.47
CA SER A 33 -31.87 9.57 3.06
C SER A 33 -30.41 9.28 2.75
N ARG A 34 -30.17 8.24 1.95
CA ARG A 34 -28.82 7.84 1.49
C ARG A 34 -28.07 8.95 0.76
N ILE A 35 -28.77 9.92 0.18
CA ILE A 35 -28.18 11.05 -0.54
C ILE A 35 -27.46 12.01 0.43
N LYS A 36 -27.84 12.03 1.71
CA LYS A 36 -27.25 12.90 2.74
C LYS A 36 -26.12 12.23 3.53
N GLN A 37 -25.53 11.16 3.00
CA GLN A 37 -24.41 10.49 3.67
C GLN A 37 -23.25 11.45 3.91
N GLY A 38 -22.73 11.46 5.14
CA GLY A 38 -21.62 12.32 5.53
C GLY A 38 -22.01 13.74 5.96
N GLU A 39 -23.25 14.18 5.70
CA GLU A 39 -23.77 15.47 6.15
C GLU A 39 -24.13 15.47 7.64
N LEU A 40 -24.21 16.66 8.23
CA LEU A 40 -24.73 16.86 9.59
C LEU A 40 -26.25 17.06 9.53
N MET A 41 -26.97 16.40 10.43
CA MET A 41 -28.40 16.60 10.64
C MET A 41 -28.73 16.75 12.13
N GLN A 42 -29.78 17.49 12.46
CA GLN A 42 -30.22 17.61 13.85
C GLN A 42 -31.13 16.44 14.25
N CYS A 43 -30.89 15.89 15.44
CA CYS A 43 -31.75 14.86 16.00
C CYS A 43 -33.15 15.43 16.29
N PRO A 44 -34.23 14.82 15.77
CA PRO A 44 -35.59 15.34 15.96
C PRO A 44 -36.09 15.27 17.41
N LYS A 45 -35.44 14.49 18.29
CA LYS A 45 -35.81 14.39 19.70
C LYS A 45 -35.05 15.32 20.64
N CYS A 46 -33.75 15.52 20.43
CA CYS A 46 -32.90 16.28 21.36
C CYS A 46 -32.18 17.48 20.73
N GLY A 47 -32.35 17.74 19.44
CA GLY A 47 -31.72 18.86 18.73
C GLY A 47 -30.21 18.74 18.48
N THR A 48 -29.55 17.71 19.03
CA THR A 48 -28.10 17.50 18.86
C THR A 48 -27.74 17.22 17.41
N GLU A 49 -26.69 17.85 16.90
CA GLU A 49 -26.13 17.57 15.58
C GLU A 49 -25.51 16.17 15.53
N CYS A 50 -25.94 15.36 14.57
CA CYS A 50 -25.49 14.01 14.32
C CYS A 50 -24.96 13.91 12.89
N LYS A 51 -23.79 13.28 12.73
CA LYS A 51 -23.22 13.01 11.40
C LYS A 51 -23.83 11.74 10.83
N ILE A 52 -24.35 11.81 9.61
CA ILE A 52 -24.95 10.66 8.92
C ILE A 52 -23.81 9.71 8.48
N PRO A 53 -23.82 8.42 8.89
CA PRO A 53 -22.76 7.49 8.53
C PRO A 53 -22.75 7.21 7.02
N ILE A 54 -21.56 7.17 6.44
CA ILE A 54 -21.36 6.79 5.03
C ILE A 54 -21.47 5.28 4.95
N ALA A 55 -22.58 4.78 4.40
CA ALA A 55 -22.74 3.33 4.22
C ALA A 55 -21.76 2.87 3.13
N VAL A 56 -20.69 2.19 3.54
CA VAL A 56 -19.77 1.51 2.62
C VAL A 56 -20.59 0.40 1.95
N SER A 57 -20.96 0.59 0.68
CA SER A 57 -21.77 -0.38 -0.05
C SER A 57 -20.93 -1.63 -0.34
N PHE A 58 -21.10 -2.69 0.46
CA PHE A 58 -20.45 -3.99 0.24
C PHE A 58 -21.19 -4.87 -0.78
N ASN A 59 -21.80 -4.29 -1.82
CA ASN A 59 -22.57 -5.05 -2.80
C ASN A 59 -21.91 -4.98 -4.19
N ASN A 60 -21.41 -6.15 -4.64
CA ASN A 60 -21.32 -6.66 -6.03
C ASN A 60 -20.02 -7.44 -6.34
N ILE A 61 -19.59 -8.36 -5.47
CA ILE A 61 -18.64 -9.42 -5.86
C ILE A 61 -19.16 -10.75 -5.32
N GLY A 62 -20.16 -11.32 -5.99
CA GLY A 62 -20.52 -12.72 -5.75
C GLY A 62 -21.97 -13.07 -5.96
N ASP A 63 -22.52 -12.88 -7.16
CA ASP A 63 -23.76 -13.58 -7.56
C ASP A 63 -23.85 -13.72 -9.10
N SER A 64 -22.79 -14.23 -9.72
CA SER A 64 -22.77 -14.57 -11.15
C SER A 64 -22.42 -16.04 -11.37
N LYS A 65 -23.11 -16.97 -10.70
CA LYS A 65 -23.02 -18.40 -11.07
C LYS A 65 -24.17 -19.25 -10.53
N LYS A 66 -25.31 -19.22 -11.22
CA LYS A 66 -26.22 -20.38 -11.40
C LYS A 66 -27.49 -19.93 -12.12
N ARG A 67 -27.51 -20.09 -13.44
CA ARG A 67 -28.72 -20.43 -14.20
C ARG A 67 -28.35 -20.78 -15.65
N ASN A 68 -28.34 -22.07 -15.94
CA ASN A 68 -28.63 -22.71 -17.22
C ASN A 68 -28.54 -24.23 -16.99
N LYS A 69 -29.36 -25.10 -17.56
CA LYS A 69 -30.72 -25.08 -18.11
C LYS A 69 -31.06 -26.57 -18.30
N VAL A 70 -32.34 -26.88 -18.15
CA VAL A 70 -33.01 -28.19 -18.20
C VAL A 70 -32.68 -29.07 -19.42
N GLY A 71 -32.64 -30.39 -19.21
CA GLY A 71 -32.85 -31.46 -20.22
C GLY A 71 -32.63 -32.84 -19.57
N LEU A 72 -33.68 -33.57 -19.16
CA LEU A 72 -34.55 -34.50 -19.91
C LEU A 72 -34.08 -35.96 -19.85
N SER A 73 -34.93 -36.78 -19.20
CA SER A 73 -35.25 -38.20 -19.46
C SER A 73 -34.22 -39.30 -19.16
N GLY A 74 -34.64 -40.29 -18.36
CA GLY A 74 -34.09 -41.65 -18.38
C GLY A 74 -34.25 -42.41 -17.06
N GLU A 75 -35.39 -43.08 -16.87
CA GLU A 75 -35.60 -44.13 -15.88
C GLU A 75 -34.76 -45.38 -16.21
N GLY A 76 -34.29 -46.11 -15.19
CA GLY A 76 -33.76 -47.46 -15.35
C GLY A 76 -32.98 -47.98 -14.14
N LEU A 77 -33.46 -49.10 -13.59
CA LEU A 77 -32.78 -50.10 -12.72
C LEU A 77 -31.25 -50.19 -12.97
N GLU A 78 -30.37 -50.55 -12.03
CA GLU A 78 -30.34 -51.82 -11.32
C GLU A 78 -29.16 -51.86 -10.33
N LYS A 79 -29.14 -52.88 -9.46
CA LYS A 79 -28.23 -53.10 -8.34
C LYS A 79 -26.82 -53.55 -8.76
N ASN A 80 -25.92 -53.43 -7.79
CA ASN A 80 -24.74 -54.28 -7.52
C ASN A 80 -23.43 -54.06 -8.30
N GLN A 81 -22.35 -54.01 -7.50
CA GLN A 81 -20.99 -54.48 -7.79
C GLN A 81 -20.32 -53.87 -9.03
N SER A 82 -19.23 -53.10 -8.91
CA SER A 82 -17.96 -53.67 -8.50
C SER A 82 -16.86 -52.59 -8.62
N LYS A 83 -16.02 -52.54 -7.59
CA LYS A 83 -14.56 -52.39 -7.66
C LYS A 83 -14.01 -52.60 -9.08
N VAL A 84 -13.53 -51.54 -9.73
CA VAL A 84 -12.39 -51.48 -10.68
C VAL A 84 -12.42 -50.13 -11.44
N ARG A 85 -11.23 -49.53 -11.59
CA ARG A 85 -10.88 -48.25 -12.28
C ARG A 85 -10.80 -47.01 -11.42
N LEU A 86 -9.82 -47.06 -10.52
CA LEU A 86 -9.11 -45.91 -10.00
C LEU A 86 -7.82 -45.75 -10.85
N GLN A 87 -7.95 -45.31 -12.11
CA GLN A 87 -6.81 -44.94 -12.98
C GLN A 87 -7.30 -44.43 -14.35
N ALA A 88 -7.55 -43.12 -14.43
CA ALA A 88 -7.37 -42.24 -15.59
C ALA A 88 -7.73 -40.82 -15.13
N ASP A 89 -7.08 -39.79 -15.68
CA ASP A 89 -7.20 -38.36 -15.35
C ASP A 89 -6.36 -37.82 -14.18
N LYS A 90 -5.18 -38.39 -13.99
CA LYS A 90 -4.01 -37.59 -13.60
C LYS A 90 -3.17 -37.37 -14.85
N ASP A 91 -3.49 -36.36 -15.66
CA ASP A 91 -2.57 -35.70 -16.60
C ASP A 91 -3.30 -34.62 -17.38
N GLN A 92 -3.52 -33.44 -16.78
CA GLN A 92 -3.51 -32.13 -17.48
C GLN A 92 -3.89 -30.99 -16.52
N TYR A 93 -2.97 -30.62 -15.63
CA TYR A 93 -2.90 -29.22 -15.20
C TYR A 93 -1.46 -28.86 -14.81
N LYS A 94 -0.73 -28.22 -15.73
CA LYS A 94 0.58 -27.62 -15.50
C LYS A 94 0.39 -26.15 -15.07
N PRO A 95 0.58 -25.75 -13.81
CA PRO A 95 0.61 -24.36 -13.43
C PRO A 95 2.04 -23.80 -13.66
N ASN A 96 2.40 -23.47 -14.90
CA ASN A 96 3.72 -22.94 -15.23
C ASN A 96 3.82 -21.40 -15.36
N SER A 97 2.78 -20.62 -15.06
CA SER A 97 2.82 -19.16 -15.28
C SER A 97 3.11 -18.30 -14.05
N ALA A 98 2.94 -18.80 -12.82
CA ALA A 98 3.11 -17.96 -11.61
C ALA A 98 4.57 -17.79 -11.14
N ARG A 99 5.51 -18.60 -11.64
CA ARG A 99 6.94 -18.56 -11.24
C ARG A 99 7.77 -17.54 -12.01
N SER A 100 7.26 -17.01 -13.13
CA SER A 100 8.01 -16.11 -14.01
C SER A 100 7.94 -14.64 -13.58
N ILE A 101 6.78 -14.19 -13.09
CA ILE A 101 6.54 -12.78 -12.74
C ILE A 101 7.42 -12.31 -11.55
N LYS A 102 7.69 -13.19 -10.58
CA LYS A 102 8.56 -12.85 -9.44
C LYS A 102 10.02 -12.60 -9.84
N LYS A 103 10.50 -13.21 -10.94
CA LYS A 103 11.86 -12.97 -11.43
C LYS A 103 11.97 -11.63 -12.16
N THR A 104 10.94 -11.24 -12.89
CA THR A 104 10.94 -9.99 -13.68
C THR A 104 10.91 -8.75 -12.79
N VAL A 105 10.14 -8.76 -11.70
CA VAL A 105 10.06 -7.63 -10.76
C VAL A 105 11.39 -7.44 -10.00
N GLY A 106 12.02 -8.53 -9.57
CA GLY A 106 13.33 -8.46 -8.89
C GLY A 106 14.44 -7.92 -9.79
N ILE A 107 14.44 -8.29 -11.07
CA ILE A 107 15.42 -7.78 -12.05
C ILE A 107 15.20 -6.28 -12.30
N ALA A 108 13.96 -5.83 -12.48
CA ALA A 108 13.67 -4.41 -12.68
C ALA A 108 14.10 -3.53 -11.49
N PHE A 109 13.90 -4.00 -10.26
CA PHE A 109 14.32 -3.29 -9.05
C PHE A 109 15.85 -3.22 -8.92
N MET A 110 16.56 -4.30 -9.27
CA MET A 110 18.02 -4.31 -9.35
C MET A 110 18.57 -3.30 -10.36
N TRP A 111 17.97 -3.21 -11.55
CA TRP A 111 18.36 -2.22 -12.57
C TRP A 111 18.10 -0.78 -12.12
N LEU A 112 17.02 -0.53 -11.36
CA LEU A 112 16.74 0.79 -10.80
C LEU A 112 17.82 1.19 -9.78
N ILE A 113 18.18 0.30 -8.86
CA ILE A 113 19.25 0.56 -7.87
C ILE A 113 20.59 0.81 -8.59
N LEU A 114 20.92 -0.01 -9.59
CA LEU A 114 22.15 0.17 -10.37
C LEU A 114 22.17 1.52 -11.10
N ALA A 115 21.04 1.95 -11.68
CA ALA A 115 20.93 3.24 -12.34
C ALA A 115 21.13 4.40 -11.35
N VAL A 116 20.53 4.33 -10.16
CA VAL A 116 20.72 5.34 -9.10
C VAL A 116 22.18 5.42 -8.65
N VAL A 117 22.85 4.27 -8.48
CA VAL A 117 24.27 4.22 -8.11
C VAL A 117 25.17 4.78 -9.23
N LEU A 118 24.89 4.47 -10.49
CA LEU A 118 25.65 4.99 -11.64
C LEU A 118 25.46 6.50 -11.82
N VAL A 119 24.25 7.02 -11.67
CA VAL A 119 24.00 8.46 -11.71
C VAL A 119 24.66 9.16 -10.52
N GLY A 120 24.58 8.59 -9.31
CA GLY A 120 25.23 9.16 -8.11
C GLY A 120 26.76 9.20 -8.20
N SER A 121 27.37 8.13 -8.71
CA SER A 121 28.84 8.06 -8.90
C SER A 121 29.33 8.97 -10.02
N GLY A 122 28.60 9.08 -11.14
CA GLY A 122 28.88 10.05 -12.20
C GLY A 122 28.77 11.49 -11.71
N TYR A 123 27.78 11.78 -10.85
CA TYR A 123 27.60 13.11 -10.26
C TYR A 123 28.75 13.50 -9.32
N LEU A 124 29.26 12.55 -8.53
CA LEU A 124 30.43 12.77 -7.67
C LEU A 124 31.71 13.04 -8.47
N ALA A 125 31.96 12.24 -9.51
CA ALA A 125 33.12 12.43 -10.40
C ALA A 125 33.04 13.75 -11.19
N TYR A 126 31.84 14.14 -11.63
CA TYR A 126 31.61 15.43 -12.27
C TYR A 126 31.85 16.60 -11.30
N ARG A 127 31.37 16.49 -10.06
CA ARG A 127 31.56 17.50 -9.02
C ARG A 127 33.04 17.71 -8.72
N GLU A 128 33.82 16.64 -8.56
CA GLU A 128 35.27 16.74 -8.31
C GLU A 128 36.04 17.30 -9.52
N GLY A 129 35.69 16.92 -10.74
CA GLY A 129 36.31 17.43 -11.97
C GLY A 129 36.05 18.92 -12.21
N VAL A 130 34.83 19.39 -11.96
CA VAL A 130 34.47 20.81 -12.06
C VAL A 130 35.16 21.62 -10.96
N LEU A 131 35.22 21.11 -9.72
CA LEU A 131 35.89 21.81 -8.63
C LEU A 131 37.39 22.00 -8.91
N ASN A 132 38.07 20.98 -9.46
CA ASN A 132 39.49 21.07 -9.81
C ASN A 132 39.75 22.04 -10.98
N THR A 133 38.86 22.08 -11.96
CA THR A 133 38.97 22.99 -13.11
C THR A 133 38.74 24.44 -12.68
N VAL A 134 37.78 24.67 -11.78
CA VAL A 134 37.53 26.00 -11.20
C VAL A 134 38.70 26.43 -10.32
N LEU A 135 39.27 25.55 -9.49
CA LEU A 135 40.44 25.86 -8.66
C LEU A 135 41.68 26.23 -9.48
N GLN A 136 41.90 25.62 -10.65
CA GLN A 136 43.00 25.99 -11.55
C GLN A 136 42.82 27.36 -12.22
N MET A 137 41.59 27.87 -12.36
CA MET A 137 41.36 29.23 -12.87
C MET A 137 41.64 30.32 -11.82
N PHE A 138 41.74 29.96 -10.53
CA PHE A 138 41.92 30.91 -9.42
C PHE A 138 43.31 30.90 -8.78
N THR A 139 44.29 30.18 -9.35
CA THR A 139 45.70 30.31 -8.95
C THR A 139 46.44 31.26 -9.89
N PRO A 140 46.70 32.52 -9.50
CA PRO A 140 47.48 33.43 -10.32
C PRO A 140 48.98 33.18 -10.13
N ASP A 141 49.63 32.60 -11.14
CA ASP A 141 51.08 32.79 -11.31
C ASP A 141 51.32 34.08 -12.10
N PRO A 142 52.18 35.00 -11.63
CA PRO A 142 52.40 36.27 -12.31
C PRO A 142 53.39 36.09 -13.48
N PRO A 143 53.07 36.52 -14.71
CA PRO A 143 54.09 36.73 -15.71
C PRO A 143 54.73 38.10 -15.50
N LYS A 144 56.07 38.13 -15.46
CA LYS A 144 56.86 39.34 -15.67
C LYS A 144 56.55 39.86 -17.08
N GLN A 145 55.92 41.03 -17.19
CA GLN A 145 55.75 41.74 -18.46
C GLN A 145 56.75 42.88 -18.56
N GLU A 146 57.68 42.75 -19.51
CA GLU A 146 58.39 43.89 -20.09
C GLU A 146 57.39 44.73 -20.90
N LEU A 147 57.31 46.02 -20.55
CA LEU A 147 56.58 47.02 -21.30
C LEU A 147 57.31 47.32 -22.61
N VAL A 148 56.66 47.02 -23.75
CA VAL A 148 56.92 47.71 -25.02
C VAL A 148 55.65 48.44 -25.41
N PHE A 149 55.72 49.77 -25.33
CA PHE A 149 54.68 50.69 -25.77
C PHE A 149 54.55 50.64 -27.30
N ALA A 150 53.48 50.02 -27.80
CA ALA A 150 52.96 50.26 -29.13
C ALA A 150 51.69 51.11 -29.00
N GLN A 151 51.83 52.39 -29.31
CA GLN A 151 50.78 53.38 -29.32
C GLN A 151 50.01 53.25 -30.64
N LEU A 152 48.96 52.42 -30.63
CA LEU A 152 48.14 52.12 -31.81
C LEU A 152 46.67 52.33 -31.45
N ASP A 153 46.16 53.50 -31.82
CA ASP A 153 44.77 53.82 -32.15
C ASP A 153 43.65 53.02 -31.42
N ILE A 154 43.51 53.24 -30.11
CA ILE A 154 42.55 52.52 -29.24
C ILE A 154 41.25 53.32 -28.99
N GLY A 155 40.86 54.19 -29.93
CA GLY A 155 39.73 55.12 -29.74
C GLY A 155 38.33 54.53 -29.96
N GLN A 156 38.20 53.42 -30.72
CA GLN A 156 36.89 52.93 -31.18
C GLN A 156 36.57 51.46 -30.88
N THR A 157 37.54 50.65 -30.44
CA THR A 157 37.32 49.23 -30.09
C THR A 157 36.92 48.99 -28.63
N HIS A 158 37.00 50.01 -27.76
CA HIS A 158 36.63 49.86 -26.35
C HIS A 158 35.11 49.93 -26.08
N VAL A 159 34.34 50.60 -26.95
CA VAL A 159 32.89 50.76 -26.74
C VAL A 159 32.12 49.49 -27.15
N THR A 160 32.55 48.81 -28.20
CA THR A 160 31.94 47.54 -28.64
C THR A 160 32.26 46.38 -27.71
N ASN A 161 33.46 46.34 -27.12
CA ASN A 161 33.82 45.32 -26.13
C ASN A 161 33.04 45.45 -24.82
N GLY A 162 32.67 46.68 -24.41
CA GLY A 162 31.86 46.91 -23.21
C GLY A 162 30.43 46.34 -23.31
N LEU A 163 29.79 46.49 -24.47
CA LEU A 163 28.44 45.95 -24.71
C LEU A 163 28.41 44.42 -24.76
N VAL A 164 29.44 43.80 -25.34
CA VAL A 164 29.56 42.33 -25.37
C VAL A 164 29.82 41.78 -23.96
N LEU A 165 30.62 42.48 -23.15
CA LEU A 165 30.84 42.12 -21.74
C LEU A 165 29.56 42.25 -20.92
N GLN A 166 28.74 43.27 -21.17
CA GLN A 166 27.48 43.45 -20.46
C GLN A 166 26.45 42.35 -20.77
N ASP A 167 26.26 41.99 -22.04
CA ASP A 167 25.37 40.87 -22.43
C ASP A 167 25.86 39.53 -21.85
N LEU A 168 27.18 39.32 -21.80
CA LEU A 168 27.76 38.12 -21.18
C LEU A 168 27.48 38.06 -19.67
N VAL A 169 27.58 39.20 -18.97
CA VAL A 169 27.26 39.31 -17.54
C VAL A 169 25.78 39.03 -17.30
N GLU A 170 24.88 39.61 -18.10
CA GLU A 170 23.44 39.41 -17.96
C GLU A 170 23.03 37.94 -18.21
N ARG A 171 23.62 37.27 -19.20
CA ARG A 171 23.38 35.83 -19.45
C ARG A 171 23.89 34.95 -18.31
N ASN A 172 25.08 35.23 -17.79
CA ASN A 172 25.62 34.47 -16.67
C ASN A 172 24.80 34.68 -15.38
N GLN A 173 24.32 35.90 -15.14
CA GLN A 173 23.41 36.19 -14.03
C GLN A 173 22.10 35.39 -14.17
N ALA A 174 21.51 35.35 -15.37
CA ALA A 174 20.29 34.58 -15.63
C ALA A 174 20.49 33.07 -15.40
N LEU A 175 21.63 32.52 -15.85
CA LEU A 175 21.98 31.11 -15.62
C LEU A 175 22.18 30.80 -14.13
N LEU A 176 22.81 31.69 -13.37
CA LEU A 176 22.97 31.53 -11.92
C LEU A 176 21.62 31.51 -11.21
N THR A 177 20.71 32.45 -11.51
CA THR A 177 19.35 32.42 -10.94
C THR A 177 18.60 31.14 -11.28
N LYS A 178 18.74 30.63 -12.51
CA LYS A 178 18.12 29.36 -12.90
C LYS A 178 18.70 28.20 -12.09
N LEU A 179 20.02 28.13 -11.95
CA LEU A 179 20.69 27.09 -11.17
C LEU A 179 20.30 27.14 -9.68
N THR A 180 20.19 28.33 -9.09
CA THR A 180 19.73 28.51 -7.71
C THR A 180 18.31 28.02 -7.54
N ASN A 181 17.39 28.37 -8.44
CA ASN A 181 16.01 27.90 -8.38
C ASN A 181 15.91 26.37 -8.50
N ASP A 182 16.73 25.74 -9.35
CA ASP A 182 16.78 24.28 -9.49
C ASP A 182 17.33 23.61 -8.22
N ILE A 183 18.31 24.22 -7.54
CA ILE A 183 18.83 23.74 -6.24
C ILE A 183 17.74 23.81 -5.16
N ASP A 184 17.00 24.92 -5.08
CA ASP A 184 15.93 25.10 -4.11
C ASP A 184 14.78 24.10 -4.34
N ALA A 185 14.43 23.85 -5.61
CA ALA A 185 13.46 22.82 -5.98
C ALA A 185 13.94 21.41 -5.55
N HIS A 186 15.22 21.09 -5.72
CA HIS A 186 15.79 19.83 -5.25
C HIS A 186 15.79 19.71 -3.72
N GLN A 187 16.03 20.79 -2.98
CA GLN A 187 15.93 20.79 -1.52
C GLN A 187 14.49 20.58 -1.04
N SER A 188 13.51 21.18 -1.72
CA SER A 188 12.08 20.94 -1.44
C SER A 188 11.67 19.48 -1.70
N LEU A 189 12.17 18.88 -2.78
CA LEU A 189 11.91 17.45 -3.05
C LEU A 189 12.57 16.56 -1.99
N LYS A 190 13.76 16.93 -1.50
CA LYS A 190 14.45 16.18 -0.45
C LYS A 190 13.63 16.16 0.85
N SER A 191 13.09 17.29 1.28
CA SER A 191 12.25 17.34 2.49
C SER A 191 10.94 16.57 2.33
N GLU A 192 10.33 16.57 1.14
CA GLU A 192 9.15 15.76 0.85
C GLU A 192 9.45 14.25 0.89
N ILE A 193 10.60 13.83 0.35
CA ILE A 193 11.07 12.43 0.43
C ILE A 193 11.34 12.03 1.88
N GLU A 194 11.96 12.89 2.69
CA GLU A 194 12.18 12.64 4.12
C GLU A 194 10.84 12.45 4.85
N LEU A 195 9.85 13.31 4.59
CA LEU A 195 8.51 13.20 5.18
C LEU A 195 7.77 11.92 4.74
N LEU A 196 7.91 11.51 3.48
CA LEU A 196 7.39 10.23 2.99
C LEU A 196 8.13 9.04 3.63
N SER A 197 9.44 9.15 3.85
CA SER A 197 10.23 8.12 4.54
C SER A 197 9.77 7.91 5.97
N ASP A 198 9.55 9.00 6.70
CA ASP A 198 9.01 8.98 8.06
C ASP A 198 7.61 8.37 8.10
N GLY A 199 6.74 8.71 7.13
CA GLY A 199 5.43 8.10 6.98
C GLY A 199 5.49 6.58 6.77
N VAL A 200 6.46 6.09 5.99
CA VAL A 200 6.69 4.65 5.79
C VAL A 200 7.20 3.98 7.07
N GLN A 201 8.11 4.61 7.82
CA GLN A 201 8.59 4.07 9.11
C GLN A 201 7.45 3.98 10.13
N PHE A 202 6.60 4.99 10.20
CA PHE A 202 5.43 4.98 11.08
C PHE A 202 4.44 3.86 10.73
N GLN A 203 4.16 3.65 9.43
CA GLN A 203 3.33 2.51 9.01
C GLN A 203 3.96 1.17 9.36
N LYS A 204 5.28 1.03 9.23
CA LYS A 204 6.00 -0.19 9.63
C LYS A 204 5.88 -0.43 11.14
N GLN A 205 5.97 0.62 11.96
CA GLN A 205 5.79 0.51 13.40
C GLN A 205 4.37 0.03 13.76
N ILE A 206 3.32 0.61 13.16
CA ILE A 206 1.93 0.18 13.39
C ILE A 206 1.74 -1.29 13.03
N VAL A 207 2.29 -1.73 11.89
CA VAL A 207 2.20 -3.13 11.47
C VAL A 207 2.90 -4.06 12.46
N ASN A 208 4.07 -3.67 12.96
CA ASN A 208 4.80 -4.45 13.97
C ASN A 208 4.02 -4.55 15.29
N GLU A 209 3.49 -3.45 15.82
CA GLU A 209 2.69 -3.44 17.05
C GLU A 209 1.42 -4.30 16.92
N GLU A 210 0.74 -4.23 15.78
CA GLU A 210 -0.45 -5.04 15.54
C GLU A 210 -0.10 -6.53 15.37
N MET A 211 1.07 -6.83 14.83
CA MET A 211 1.57 -8.19 14.70
C MET A 211 1.96 -8.78 16.05
N GLU A 212 2.59 -8.01 16.94
CA GLU A 212 2.87 -8.41 18.33
C GLU A 212 1.57 -8.67 19.10
N ARG A 213 0.56 -7.78 18.98
CA ARG A 213 -0.76 -8.05 19.58
C ARG A 213 -1.40 -9.31 19.03
N THR A 214 -1.31 -9.52 17.72
CA THR A 214 -1.88 -10.71 17.07
C THR A 214 -1.15 -11.97 17.53
N SER A 215 0.16 -11.91 17.71
CA SER A 215 0.97 -13.04 18.15
C SER A 215 0.63 -13.44 19.60
N GLU A 216 0.44 -12.47 20.49
CA GLU A 216 -0.01 -12.69 21.88
C GLU A 216 -1.41 -13.34 21.92
N ILE A 217 -2.36 -12.82 21.14
CA ILE A 217 -3.70 -13.42 21.05
C ILE A 217 -3.62 -14.86 20.52
N LEU A 218 -2.76 -15.13 19.55
CA LEU A 218 -2.55 -16.47 19.01
C LEU A 218 -1.96 -17.40 20.07
N PHE A 219 -1.04 -16.93 20.91
CA PHE A 219 -0.52 -17.69 22.04
C PHE A 219 -1.61 -18.07 23.04
N GLN A 220 -2.45 -17.11 23.41
CA GLN A 220 -3.58 -17.39 24.29
C GLN A 220 -4.55 -18.39 23.65
N LEU A 221 -4.84 -18.26 22.35
CA LEU A 221 -5.69 -19.22 21.63
C LEU A 221 -5.11 -20.62 21.61
N VAL A 222 -3.78 -20.78 21.47
CA VAL A 222 -3.13 -22.09 21.57
C VAL A 222 -3.28 -22.66 22.98
N LYS A 223 -3.12 -21.85 24.03
CA LYS A 223 -3.36 -22.27 25.43
C LYS A 223 -4.83 -22.65 25.69
N TYR A 224 -5.78 -21.93 25.10
CA TYR A 224 -7.20 -22.24 25.21
C TYR A 224 -7.65 -23.45 24.38
N SER A 225 -6.92 -23.78 23.31
CA SER A 225 -7.24 -24.91 22.43
C SER A 225 -7.21 -26.26 23.14
N GLU A 226 -6.51 -26.35 24.28
CA GLU A 226 -6.52 -27.54 25.12
C GLU A 226 -7.91 -27.87 25.67
N HIS A 227 -8.72 -26.84 25.91
CA HIS A 227 -10.02 -26.97 26.55
C HIS A 227 -11.17 -26.84 25.54
N TRP A 228 -10.96 -26.13 24.42
CA TRP A 228 -12.01 -25.81 23.45
C TRP A 228 -11.52 -25.86 21.98
N PRO A 229 -11.11 -27.02 21.46
CA PRO A 229 -10.48 -27.13 20.14
C PRO A 229 -11.40 -26.69 18.99
N ASP A 230 -12.70 -27.02 19.07
CA ASP A 230 -13.68 -26.65 18.04
C ASP A 230 -13.83 -25.13 17.92
N HIS A 231 -13.89 -24.44 19.06
CA HIS A 231 -14.05 -22.99 19.10
C HIS A 231 -12.79 -22.26 18.61
N VAL A 232 -11.60 -22.76 18.98
CA VAL A 232 -10.34 -22.19 18.49
C VAL A 232 -10.22 -22.37 16.96
N SER A 233 -10.62 -23.53 16.42
CA SER A 233 -10.63 -23.76 14.97
C SER A 233 -11.57 -22.79 14.23
N GLU A 234 -12.73 -22.46 14.79
CA GLU A 234 -13.67 -21.47 14.24
C GLU A 234 -13.07 -20.06 14.22
N ILE A 235 -12.41 -19.65 15.31
CA ILE A 235 -11.70 -18.37 15.39
C ILE A 235 -10.59 -18.28 14.33
N PHE A 236 -9.82 -19.36 14.13
CA PHE A 236 -8.82 -19.40 13.06
C PHE A 236 -9.45 -19.23 11.68
N ASP A 237 -10.58 -19.88 11.39
CA ASP A 237 -11.28 -19.72 10.11
C ASP A 237 -11.75 -18.28 9.87
N GLU A 238 -12.30 -17.64 10.90
CA GLU A 238 -12.70 -16.25 10.83
C GLU A 238 -11.50 -15.33 10.52
N LYS A 239 -10.40 -15.48 11.28
CA LYS A 239 -9.19 -14.67 11.09
C LYS A 239 -8.50 -14.91 9.75
N ILE A 240 -8.45 -16.15 9.27
CA ILE A 240 -7.95 -16.49 7.92
C ILE A 240 -8.80 -15.80 6.85
N ASN A 241 -10.13 -15.78 7.00
CA ASN A 241 -11.02 -15.11 6.06
C ASN A 241 -10.84 -13.59 6.06
N ILE A 242 -10.65 -12.98 7.22
CA ILE A 242 -10.33 -11.55 7.33
C ILE A 242 -9.01 -11.24 6.61
N ALA A 243 -7.94 -12.01 6.88
CA ALA A 243 -6.63 -11.83 6.25
C ALA A 243 -6.67 -12.03 4.72
N ARG A 244 -7.55 -12.91 4.21
CA ARG A 244 -7.76 -13.04 2.76
C ARG A 244 -8.47 -11.82 2.17
N ARG A 245 -9.46 -11.27 2.87
CA ARG A 245 -10.22 -10.08 2.43
C ARG A 245 -9.38 -8.80 2.44
N SER A 246 -8.46 -8.66 3.37
CA SER A 246 -7.50 -7.53 3.43
C SER A 246 -6.38 -7.61 2.38
N GLY A 247 -6.25 -8.74 1.68
CA GLY A 247 -5.18 -8.94 0.68
C GLY A 247 -3.83 -9.36 1.28
N THR A 248 -3.75 -9.59 2.60
CA THR A 248 -2.53 -10.00 3.31
C THR A 248 -2.33 -11.52 3.19
N LYS A 249 -1.84 -11.96 2.01
CA LYS A 249 -1.65 -13.39 1.69
C LYS A 249 -0.72 -14.11 2.67
N ASP A 250 0.35 -13.46 3.10
CA ASP A 250 1.35 -14.05 4.00
C ASP A 250 0.75 -14.34 5.39
N GLN A 251 -0.04 -13.39 5.92
CA GLN A 251 -0.76 -13.57 7.18
C GLN A 251 -1.78 -14.70 7.11
N ALA A 252 -2.55 -14.78 6.02
CA ALA A 252 -3.50 -15.88 5.82
C ALA A 252 -2.80 -17.24 5.76
N GLN A 253 -1.61 -17.30 5.16
CA GLN A 253 -0.80 -18.52 5.10
C GLN A 253 -0.28 -18.92 6.48
N ILE A 254 0.24 -17.97 7.28
CA ILE A 254 0.70 -18.21 8.65
C ILE A 254 -0.44 -18.74 9.52
N LEU A 255 -1.60 -18.08 9.50
CA LEU A 255 -2.77 -18.50 10.26
C LEU A 255 -3.27 -19.89 9.83
N THR A 256 -3.18 -20.21 8.54
CA THR A 256 -3.51 -21.56 8.04
C THR A 256 -2.53 -22.61 8.57
N GLN A 257 -1.23 -22.31 8.61
CA GLN A 257 -0.21 -23.21 9.18
C GLN A 257 -0.44 -23.42 10.68
N MET A 258 -0.72 -22.35 11.42
CA MET A 258 -1.03 -22.41 12.86
C MET A 258 -2.27 -23.25 13.14
N LYS A 259 -3.35 -23.04 12.37
CA LYS A 259 -4.56 -23.85 12.47
C LYS A 259 -4.26 -25.33 12.25
N LEU A 260 -3.42 -25.66 11.26
CA LEU A 260 -3.01 -27.04 11.02
C LEU A 260 -2.26 -27.61 12.21
N ILE A 261 -1.35 -26.85 12.84
CA ILE A 261 -0.59 -27.31 13.99
C ILE A 261 -1.51 -27.54 15.19
N VAL A 262 -2.44 -26.62 15.46
CA VAL A 262 -3.42 -26.76 16.55
C VAL A 262 -4.34 -27.97 16.33
N ASN A 263 -4.79 -28.20 15.08
CA ASN A 263 -5.73 -29.28 14.77
C ASN A 263 -5.08 -30.66 14.58
N TYR A 264 -3.81 -30.72 14.19
CA TYR A 264 -3.13 -31.96 13.76
C TYR A 264 -1.89 -32.31 14.57
N SER A 265 -1.62 -31.68 15.71
CA SER A 265 -0.51 -32.11 16.56
C SER A 265 -0.94 -33.18 17.56
N PRO A 266 -0.67 -34.48 17.31
CA PRO A 266 -0.64 -35.51 18.33
C PRO A 266 0.66 -35.50 19.16
N LEU A 267 1.58 -34.58 18.85
CA LEU A 267 2.85 -34.41 19.55
C LEU A 267 2.65 -33.57 20.81
N ASP A 268 3.58 -33.74 21.76
CA ASP A 268 3.69 -32.91 22.96
C ASP A 268 3.52 -31.43 22.57
N LYS A 269 2.47 -30.79 23.07
CA LYS A 269 2.05 -29.43 22.67
C LYS A 269 3.20 -28.43 22.80
N THR A 270 4.12 -28.71 23.72
CA THR A 270 5.36 -27.98 23.96
C THR A 270 6.26 -27.91 22.72
N GLU A 271 6.48 -29.03 22.03
CA GLU A 271 7.28 -29.07 20.80
C GLU A 271 6.59 -28.33 19.64
N SER A 272 5.27 -28.37 19.60
CA SER A 272 4.48 -27.68 18.58
C SER A 272 4.53 -26.16 18.77
N ILE A 273 4.51 -25.69 20.02
CA ILE A 273 4.67 -24.28 20.37
C ILE A 273 6.08 -23.80 20.01
N GLU A 274 7.13 -24.54 20.36
CA GLU A 274 8.51 -24.18 20.01
C GLU A 274 8.74 -24.17 18.50
N PHE A 275 8.14 -25.12 17.76
CA PHE A 275 8.17 -25.11 16.30
C PHE A 275 7.48 -23.86 15.72
N ILE A 276 6.30 -23.47 16.25
CA ILE A 276 5.61 -22.25 15.83
C ILE A 276 6.46 -21.00 16.11
N LYS A 277 7.06 -20.89 17.31
CA LYS A 277 7.98 -19.78 17.66
C LYS A 277 9.13 -19.68 16.67
N SER A 278 9.80 -20.80 16.40
CA SER A 278 10.90 -20.90 15.44
C SER A 278 10.48 -20.46 14.03
N GLU A 279 9.36 -20.96 13.53
CA GLU A 279 8.86 -20.65 12.19
C GLU A 279 8.49 -19.16 12.06
N LEU A 280 7.85 -18.58 13.08
CA LEU A 280 7.53 -17.15 13.16
C LEU A 280 8.80 -16.29 13.21
N ASN A 281 9.80 -16.68 14.00
CA ASN A 281 11.08 -15.97 14.08
C ASN A 281 11.80 -15.96 12.74
N SER A 282 11.85 -17.11 12.06
CA SER A 282 12.57 -17.21 10.78
C SER A 282 11.89 -16.40 9.67
N LYS A 283 10.55 -16.33 9.67
CA LYS A 283 9.79 -15.67 8.59
C LYS A 283 9.57 -14.19 8.82
N ILE A 284 9.46 -13.77 10.07
CA ILE A 284 9.01 -12.42 10.42
C ILE A 284 9.98 -11.67 11.31
N GLY A 285 11.05 -12.32 11.80
CA GLY A 285 12.11 -11.66 12.56
C GLY A 285 11.67 -11.18 13.95
N LEU A 286 10.59 -11.74 14.50
CA LEU A 286 10.22 -11.50 15.90
C LEU A 286 11.32 -12.06 16.81
N GLN A 287 11.72 -11.29 17.82
CA GLN A 287 12.52 -11.80 18.94
C GLN A 287 11.59 -11.87 20.15
N TRP A 288 11.42 -13.06 20.71
CA TRP A 288 10.60 -13.26 21.91
C TRP A 288 11.47 -13.02 23.14
N SER A 289 11.01 -12.21 24.08
CA SER A 289 11.63 -12.08 25.39
C SER A 289 11.21 -13.25 26.28
N GLU A 290 12.17 -14.05 26.77
CA GLU A 290 11.95 -15.23 27.63
C GLU A 290 11.44 -14.91 29.06
N ASN A 291 10.87 -13.73 29.30
CA ASN A 291 10.71 -13.18 30.66
C ASN A 291 9.33 -13.35 31.31
N GLU A 292 8.41 -14.15 30.78
CA GLU A 292 7.10 -14.39 31.41
C GLU A 292 6.78 -15.89 31.49
N GLU A 293 7.22 -16.52 32.59
CA GLU A 293 6.69 -17.80 33.11
C GLU A 293 5.49 -17.57 34.03
#